data_AF-A0A9Q1B2C5-F1
#
_entry.id   AF-A0A9Q1B2C5-F1
#
_cell.length_a   1.000
_cell.length_b   1.000
_cell.length_c   1.000
_cell.angle_alpha   90.00
_cell.angle_beta   90.00
_cell.angle_gamma   90.00
#
_symmetry.space_group_name_H-M   'P 1'
#
loop_
_entity.id
_entity.type
_entity.pdbx_description
1 polymer ?
#
loop_
_entity_poly.entity_id
_entity_poly.type
_entity_poly.pdbx_seq_one_letter_code
_entity_poly.pdbx_strand_id
1 'polypeptide(L)'
;MTLLTASSRAAARLLGAKNSSCIFFAARHASASTNLKDVLANMIPKEQARLKSFRQQYGSTVIGQITVDMLYGGMRGMKGLIYETSVLDPDEGIRFHGHSIPECQKLLPKAPGGAEPLPEGMFWLLVAGEIPSQEQVNWVSQEWANRAALPSHVVTMLDNFPTNLHPMSQLSAAVTALKSEQYRIKDRTFGFIELPISEFCLGGLQGNFRVINLEIQKSHPCTLYTW
;
A
#
# COMPACT_ATOMS: atom_id res chain seq x y z
N MET A 1 -3.45 64.23 41.44
CA MET A 1 -2.94 65.61 41.26
C MET A 1 -1.45 65.48 40.95
N THR A 2 -1.10 65.47 39.65
CA THR A 2 -0.41 66.57 38.92
C THR A 2 1.08 66.64 39.34
N LEU A 3 2.12 66.53 38.48
CA LEU A 3 2.35 67.21 37.21
C LEU A 3 3.50 66.57 36.37
N LEU A 4 3.30 66.61 35.04
CA LEU A 4 4.16 67.13 33.95
C LEU A 4 5.57 66.57 33.64
N THR A 5 5.62 65.84 32.51
CA THR A 5 6.37 66.10 31.26
C THR A 5 7.71 66.86 31.27
N ALA A 6 8.73 66.27 30.62
CA ALA A 6 9.61 66.96 29.67
C ALA A 6 10.21 65.99 28.63
N SER A 7 10.21 66.44 27.38
CA SER A 7 10.66 65.78 26.16
C SER A 7 12.13 66.08 25.86
N SER A 8 12.89 65.15 25.24
CA SER A 8 13.90 65.46 24.20
C SER A 8 14.68 64.23 23.68
N ARG A 9 14.39 63.88 22.42
CA ARG A 9 15.28 63.52 21.28
C ARG A 9 16.26 62.33 21.32
N ALA A 10 16.12 61.57 20.22
CA ALA A 10 17.15 60.94 19.37
C ALA A 10 17.69 59.54 19.74
N ALA A 11 17.36 58.56 18.90
CA ALA A 11 18.27 57.91 17.95
C ALA A 11 17.78 56.50 17.61
N ALA A 12 17.45 56.28 16.34
CA ALA A 12 17.20 54.95 15.78
C ALA A 12 18.46 54.10 15.83
N ARG A 13 18.34 52.81 16.19
CA ARG A 13 19.21 51.74 15.67
C ARG A 13 18.44 50.41 15.66
N LEU A 14 18.06 50.03 14.44
CA LEU A 14 17.65 48.69 14.03
C LEU A 14 18.74 47.67 14.38
N LEU A 15 18.39 46.58 15.06
CA LEU A 15 19.14 45.32 15.01
C LEU A 15 18.19 44.12 14.98
N GLY A 16 17.92 43.67 13.74
CA GLY A 16 17.98 42.26 13.34
C GLY A 16 17.11 41.23 14.05
N ALA A 17 15.88 41.07 13.58
CA ALA A 17 15.14 39.82 13.75
C ALA A 17 15.81 38.72 12.91
N LYS A 18 16.45 37.73 13.56
CA LYS A 18 16.89 36.50 12.90
C LYS A 18 15.72 35.53 12.85
N ASN A 19 15.26 35.31 11.63
CA ASN A 19 14.17 34.43 11.23
C ASN A 19 14.60 32.97 11.45
N SER A 20 14.24 32.38 12.59
CA SER A 20 14.36 30.93 12.78
C SER A 20 13.23 30.25 12.04
N SER A 21 13.51 29.82 10.81
CA SER A 21 12.63 28.92 10.06
C SER A 21 12.57 27.57 10.79
N CYS A 22 11.61 27.43 11.70
CA CYS A 22 11.20 26.13 12.24
C CYS A 22 10.60 25.33 11.09
N ILE A 23 11.34 24.35 10.59
CA ILE A 23 10.83 23.35 9.65
C ILE A 23 9.83 22.52 10.45
N PHE A 24 8.54 22.83 10.31
CA PHE A 24 7.47 21.97 10.78
C PHE A 24 7.48 20.70 9.93
N PHE A 25 8.24 19.70 10.36
CA PHE A 25 7.95 18.32 10.00
C PHE A 25 6.58 18.01 10.59
N ALA A 26 5.54 18.06 9.75
CA ALA A 26 4.26 17.47 10.08
C ALA A 26 4.50 15.96 10.25
N ALA A 27 4.72 15.53 11.50
CA ALA A 27 4.69 14.13 11.86
C ALA A 27 3.30 13.60 11.47
N ARG A 28 3.24 12.91 10.32
CA ARG A 28 2.09 12.08 9.99
C ARG A 28 1.91 11.12 11.16
N HIS A 29 0.71 11.14 11.73
CA HIS A 29 0.30 10.28 12.83
C HIS A 29 0.64 8.83 12.46
N ALA A 30 1.68 8.25 13.03
CA ALA A 30 1.87 6.81 12.97
C ALA A 30 0.64 6.21 13.66
N SER A 31 -0.21 5.50 12.91
CA SER A 31 -1.37 4.84 13.50
C SER A 31 -0.90 3.94 14.65
N ALA A 32 -1.38 4.20 15.87
CA ALA A 32 -0.91 3.57 17.11
C ALA A 32 -1.22 2.06 17.21
N SER A 33 -1.97 1.50 16.26
CA SER A 33 -2.37 0.09 16.23
C SER A 33 -1.43 -0.74 15.36
N THR A 34 -1.01 -1.91 15.87
CA THR A 34 -0.25 -2.91 15.11
C THR A 34 -1.10 -3.69 14.10
N ASN A 35 -2.43 -3.66 14.23
CA ASN A 35 -3.37 -4.36 13.36
C ASN A 35 -3.65 -3.57 12.08
N LEU A 36 -3.25 -4.12 10.94
CA LEU A 36 -3.42 -3.49 9.62
C LEU A 36 -4.89 -3.23 9.25
N LYS A 37 -5.83 -4.05 9.72
CA LYS A 37 -7.26 -3.86 9.40
C LYS A 37 -7.81 -2.59 10.02
N ASP A 38 -7.41 -2.29 11.24
CA ASP A 38 -7.89 -1.13 11.99
C ASP A 38 -7.33 0.17 11.39
N VAL A 39 -6.04 0.12 10.98
CA VAL A 39 -5.39 1.19 10.23
C VAL A 39 -6.16 1.50 8.95
N LEU A 40 -6.48 0.48 8.16
CA LEU A 40 -7.25 0.62 6.93
C LEU A 40 -8.67 1.13 7.16
N ALA A 41 -9.36 0.63 8.19
CA ALA A 41 -10.72 1.08 8.52
C ALA A 41 -10.77 2.60 8.75
N ASN A 42 -9.71 3.19 9.30
CA ASN A 42 -9.59 4.63 9.52
C ASN A 42 -9.21 5.43 8.25
N MET A 43 -8.49 4.81 7.31
CA MET A 43 -8.01 5.46 6.08
C MET A 43 -9.04 5.44 4.95
N ILE A 44 -9.76 4.33 4.78
CA ILE A 44 -10.78 4.15 3.74
C ILE A 44 -11.79 5.31 3.68
N PRO A 45 -12.42 5.77 4.79
CA PRO A 45 -13.40 6.86 4.71
C PRO A 45 -12.78 8.19 4.28
N LYS A 46 -11.50 8.45 4.63
CA LYS A 46 -10.79 9.67 4.22
C LYS A 46 -10.56 9.68 2.71
N GLU A 47 -10.12 8.56 2.16
CA GLU A 47 -9.90 8.39 0.72
C GLU A 47 -11.22 8.42 -0.07
N GLN A 48 -12.28 7.80 0.44
CA GLN A 48 -13.62 7.89 -0.17
C GLN A 48 -14.11 9.34 -0.23
N ALA A 49 -13.92 10.11 0.84
CA ALA A 49 -14.28 11.53 0.86
C ALA A 49 -13.44 12.34 -0.15
N ARG A 50 -12.12 12.09 -0.24
CA ARG A 50 -11.22 12.70 -1.24
C ARG A 50 -11.67 12.40 -2.67
N LEU A 51 -12.00 11.14 -2.97
CA LEU A 51 -12.47 10.75 -4.30
C LEU A 51 -13.83 11.38 -4.63
N LYS A 52 -14.73 11.48 -3.65
CA LYS A 52 -16.04 12.13 -3.84
C LYS A 52 -15.87 13.61 -4.16
N SER A 53 -15.03 14.34 -3.42
CA SER A 53 -14.78 15.77 -3.68
C SER A 53 -14.05 15.98 -5.01
N PHE A 54 -13.06 15.13 -5.33
CA PHE A 54 -12.35 15.18 -6.59
C PHE A 54 -13.27 14.98 -7.80
N ARG A 55 -14.17 13.99 -7.74
CA ARG A 55 -15.16 13.75 -8.80
C ARG A 55 -16.18 14.87 -8.91
N GLN A 56 -16.55 15.52 -7.81
CA GLN A 56 -17.45 16.69 -7.86
C GLN A 56 -16.79 17.89 -8.55
N GLN A 57 -15.49 18.08 -8.38
CA GLN A 57 -14.76 19.21 -8.98
C GLN A 57 -14.33 18.96 -10.43
N TYR A 58 -13.84 17.76 -10.74
CA TYR A 58 -13.18 17.44 -12.01
C TYR A 58 -13.85 16.32 -12.80
N GLY A 59 -15.07 15.93 -12.44
CA GLY A 59 -15.76 14.79 -13.07
C GLY A 59 -16.02 14.93 -14.58
N SER A 60 -16.12 16.17 -15.08
CA SER A 60 -16.30 16.47 -16.51
C SER A 60 -15.01 16.89 -17.23
N THR A 61 -13.87 16.89 -16.53
CA THR A 61 -12.59 17.30 -17.13
C THR A 61 -12.10 16.26 -18.12
N VAL A 62 -11.77 16.70 -19.34
CA VAL A 62 -11.23 15.83 -20.39
C VAL A 62 -9.76 15.53 -20.10
N ILE A 63 -9.42 14.25 -19.88
CA ILE A 63 -8.07 13.78 -19.52
C ILE A 63 -7.25 13.36 -20.76
N GLY A 64 -7.94 13.08 -21.89
CA GLY A 64 -7.34 12.71 -23.16
C GLY A 64 -8.39 12.53 -24.25
N GLN A 65 -7.94 12.50 -25.51
CA GLN A 65 -8.78 12.16 -26.66
C GLN A 65 -8.61 10.69 -27.02
N ILE A 66 -9.67 10.09 -27.56
CA ILE A 66 -9.67 8.70 -28.04
C ILE A 66 -9.64 8.72 -29.57
N THR A 67 -8.61 8.12 -30.17
CA THR A 67 -8.48 7.96 -31.62
C THR A 67 -8.73 6.52 -32.05
N VAL A 68 -9.00 6.30 -33.34
CA VAL A 68 -9.22 4.96 -33.91
C VAL A 68 -8.00 4.05 -33.74
N ASP A 69 -6.78 4.60 -33.89
CA ASP A 69 -5.54 3.85 -33.71
C ASP A 69 -5.36 3.34 -32.28
N MET A 70 -5.83 4.10 -31.27
CA MET A 70 -5.77 3.66 -29.88
C MET A 70 -6.69 2.47 -29.60
N LEU A 71 -7.82 2.38 -30.32
CA LEU A 71 -8.75 1.25 -30.20
C LEU A 71 -8.14 -0.03 -30.80
N TYR A 72 -7.60 0.06 -32.03
CA TYR A 72 -6.95 -1.10 -32.66
C TYR A 72 -5.61 -1.46 -32.01
N GLY A 73 -4.91 -0.49 -31.42
CA GLY A 73 -3.65 -0.68 -30.71
C GLY A 73 -3.78 -1.17 -29.27
N GLY A 74 -4.96 -1.60 -28.83
CA GLY A 74 -5.17 -2.16 -27.49
C GLY A 74 -4.99 -1.14 -26.36
N MET A 75 -5.62 0.04 -26.48
CA MET A 75 -5.58 1.13 -25.47
C MET A 75 -4.22 1.81 -25.28
N ARG A 76 -3.30 1.67 -26.23
CA ARG A 76 -1.98 2.30 -26.15
C ARG A 76 -2.10 3.83 -26.07
N GLY A 77 -1.58 4.42 -24.99
CA GLY A 77 -1.61 5.86 -24.74
C GLY A 77 -2.92 6.38 -24.14
N MET A 78 -3.90 5.51 -23.86
CA MET A 78 -5.14 5.91 -23.19
C MET A 78 -5.04 5.76 -21.67
N LYS A 79 -5.42 6.81 -20.94
CA LYS A 79 -5.57 6.77 -19.47
C LYS A 79 -6.92 6.12 -19.12
N GLY A 80 -6.91 4.81 -18.89
CA GLY A 80 -8.15 4.01 -18.75
C GLY A 80 -8.49 3.51 -17.35
N LEU A 81 -7.54 3.50 -16.42
CA LEU A 81 -7.77 3.02 -15.05
C LEU A 81 -7.07 3.89 -14.01
N ILE A 82 -7.58 3.85 -12.79
CA ILE A 82 -6.98 4.49 -11.60
C ILE A 82 -6.24 3.40 -10.83
N TYR A 83 -4.96 3.64 -10.54
CA TYR A 83 -4.11 2.75 -9.77
C TYR A 83 -3.29 3.60 -8.79
N GLU A 84 -3.58 3.48 -7.49
CA GLU A 84 -3.04 4.40 -6.47
C GLU A 84 -1.71 3.93 -5.87
N THR A 85 -1.38 2.63 -5.92
CA THR A 85 -0.26 2.07 -5.13
C THR A 85 1.11 2.44 -5.68
N SER A 86 1.22 2.61 -7.00
CA SER A 86 2.48 2.98 -7.64
C SER A 86 2.27 3.81 -8.89
N VAL A 87 3.22 4.72 -9.13
CA VAL A 87 3.26 5.59 -10.31
C VAL A 87 4.66 5.53 -10.89
N LEU A 88 4.76 5.48 -12.21
CA LEU A 88 6.03 5.55 -12.93
C LEU A 88 6.40 7.02 -13.18
N ASP A 89 7.49 7.46 -12.56
CA ASP A 89 8.15 8.72 -12.84
C ASP A 89 9.10 8.55 -14.05
N PRO A 90 9.07 9.45 -15.05
CA PRO A 90 9.95 9.34 -16.22
C PRO A 90 11.45 9.44 -15.89
N ASP A 91 11.84 10.12 -14.82
CA ASP A 91 13.25 10.36 -14.49
C ASP A 91 13.77 9.40 -13.41
N GLU A 92 12.98 9.22 -12.33
CA GLU A 92 13.39 8.44 -11.16
C GLU A 92 12.84 7.00 -11.15
N GLY A 93 12.05 6.62 -12.15
CA GLY A 93 11.46 5.29 -12.26
C GLY A 93 10.24 5.09 -11.37
N ILE A 94 10.01 3.85 -10.92
CA ILE A 94 8.78 3.52 -10.17
C ILE A 94 8.82 4.07 -8.75
N ARG A 95 7.72 4.72 -8.36
CA ARG A 95 7.47 5.22 -7.00
C ARG A 95 6.34 4.46 -6.33
N PHE A 96 6.53 4.06 -5.08
CA PHE A 96 5.51 3.44 -4.23
C PHE A 96 4.98 4.48 -3.24
N HIS A 97 3.72 4.90 -3.41
CA HIS A 97 3.12 5.99 -2.63
C HIS A 97 3.98 7.26 -2.52
N GLY A 98 4.74 7.58 -3.58
CA GLY A 98 5.63 8.74 -3.65
C GLY A 98 7.09 8.46 -3.27
N HIS A 99 7.41 7.28 -2.71
CA HIS A 99 8.78 6.89 -2.38
C HIS A 99 9.46 6.15 -3.53
N SER A 100 10.68 6.56 -3.87
CA SER A 100 11.53 5.86 -4.84
C SER A 100 12.13 4.57 -4.26
N ILE A 101 12.59 3.66 -5.12
CA ILE A 101 13.23 2.40 -4.68
C ILE A 101 14.38 2.65 -3.68
N PRO A 102 15.32 3.59 -3.92
CA PRO A 102 16.40 3.86 -2.97
C PRO A 102 15.92 4.42 -1.63
N GLU A 103 14.81 5.15 -1.60
CA GLU A 103 14.19 5.63 -0.36
C GLU A 103 13.53 4.48 0.40
N CYS A 104 12.81 3.60 -0.31
CA CYS A 104 12.23 2.40 0.28
C CYS A 104 13.30 1.51 0.93
N GLN A 105 14.45 1.30 0.28
CA GLN A 105 15.56 0.51 0.84
C GLN A 105 16.17 1.10 2.13
N LYS A 106 16.06 2.42 2.31
CA LYS A 106 16.56 3.14 3.51
C LYS A 106 15.52 3.18 4.62
N LEU A 107 14.26 3.37 4.27
CA LEU A 107 13.17 3.64 5.23
C LEU A 107 12.46 2.36 5.68
N LEU A 108 12.40 1.32 4.85
CA LEU A 108 11.71 0.08 5.19
C LEU A 108 12.50 -0.75 6.21
N PRO A 109 11.81 -1.38 7.18
CA PRO A 109 12.44 -2.29 8.12
C PRO A 109 13.12 -3.48 7.43
N LYS A 110 14.23 -3.94 8.01
CA LYS A 110 15.06 -5.02 7.49
C LYS A 110 15.05 -6.20 8.43
N ALA A 111 15.35 -7.39 7.90
CA ALA A 111 15.55 -8.58 8.72
C ALA A 111 16.75 -8.39 9.68
N PRO A 112 16.77 -9.01 10.87
CA PRO A 112 17.93 -9.00 11.73
C PRO A 112 19.14 -9.63 11.02
N GLY A 113 20.18 -8.84 10.78
CA GLY A 113 21.38 -9.27 10.02
C GLY A 113 21.24 -9.21 8.49
N GLY A 114 20.10 -8.73 7.97
CA GLY A 114 19.86 -8.55 6.53
C GLY A 114 20.12 -7.12 6.06
N ALA A 115 20.55 -6.97 4.81
CA ALA A 115 20.75 -5.68 4.16
C ALA A 115 19.52 -5.21 3.34
N GLU A 116 18.65 -6.16 2.96
CA GLU A 116 17.49 -5.93 2.10
C GLU A 116 16.19 -5.63 2.89
N PRO A 117 15.28 -4.82 2.33
CA PRO A 117 14.00 -4.51 2.95
C PRO A 117 13.06 -5.73 2.94
N LEU A 118 12.25 -5.86 3.99
CA LEU A 118 11.30 -6.96 4.11
C LEU A 118 10.08 -6.78 3.17
N PRO A 119 9.64 -7.83 2.45
CA PRO A 119 8.48 -7.76 1.57
C PRO A 119 7.17 -7.47 2.34
N GLU A 120 7.09 -7.85 3.61
CA GLU A 120 6.01 -7.51 4.53
C GLU A 120 5.89 -5.99 4.74
N GLY A 121 7.03 -5.31 4.84
CA GLY A 121 7.07 -3.85 5.00
C GLY A 121 6.66 -3.14 3.71
N MET A 122 7.08 -3.67 2.56
CA MET A 122 6.62 -3.18 1.26
C MET A 122 5.11 -3.36 1.11
N PHE A 123 4.57 -4.53 1.47
CA PHE A 123 3.14 -4.78 1.44
C PHE A 123 2.36 -3.79 2.31
N TRP A 124 2.84 -3.50 3.52
CA TRP A 124 2.23 -2.49 4.38
C TRP A 124 2.23 -1.10 3.72
N LEU A 125 3.36 -0.69 3.14
CA LEU A 125 3.46 0.57 2.42
C LEU A 125 2.44 0.66 1.28
N LEU A 126 2.30 -0.39 0.46
CA LEU A 126 1.36 -0.40 -0.66
C LEU A 126 -0.11 -0.31 -0.22
N VAL A 127 -0.44 -0.88 0.94
CA VAL A 127 -1.80 -0.96 1.45
C VAL A 127 -2.20 0.25 2.27
N ALA A 128 -1.33 0.70 3.18
CA ALA A 128 -1.61 1.81 4.09
C ALA A 128 -1.07 3.17 3.59
N GLY A 129 -0.10 3.18 2.66
CA GLY A 129 0.55 4.42 2.22
C GLY A 129 1.46 5.07 3.28
N GLU A 130 1.76 4.35 4.37
CA GLU A 130 2.61 4.80 5.47
C GLU A 130 3.80 3.83 5.64
N ILE A 131 4.94 4.36 6.09
CA ILE A 131 6.13 3.55 6.38
C ILE A 131 5.88 2.79 7.69
N PRO A 132 5.94 1.45 7.70
CA PRO A 132 5.65 0.66 8.89
C PRO A 132 6.78 0.72 9.92
N SER A 133 6.41 0.53 11.19
CA SER A 133 7.37 0.21 12.26
C SER A 133 7.80 -1.26 12.21
N GLN A 134 8.91 -1.59 12.88
CA GLN A 134 9.38 -2.98 12.98
C GLN A 134 8.33 -3.90 13.63
N GLU A 135 7.56 -3.40 14.60
CA GLU A 135 6.51 -4.16 15.27
C GLU A 135 5.35 -4.50 14.33
N GLN A 136 4.96 -3.55 13.47
CA GLN A 136 3.93 -3.76 12.45
C GLN A 136 4.38 -4.80 11.42
N VAL A 137 5.64 -4.74 10.98
CA VAL A 137 6.22 -5.74 10.06
C VAL A 137 6.24 -7.13 10.70
N ASN A 138 6.63 -7.23 11.97
CA ASN A 138 6.63 -8.50 12.70
C ASN A 138 5.21 -9.07 12.85
N TRP A 139 4.21 -8.20 13.09
CA TRP A 139 2.81 -8.60 13.13
C TRP A 139 2.33 -9.17 11.79
N VAL A 140 2.65 -8.51 10.67
CA VAL A 140 2.33 -9.03 9.32
C VAL A 140 3.00 -10.39 9.08
N SER A 141 4.27 -10.52 9.45
CA SER A 141 5.03 -11.77 9.30
C SER A 141 4.36 -12.93 10.05
N GLN A 142 3.94 -12.70 11.30
CA GLN A 142 3.22 -13.69 12.11
C GLN A 142 1.86 -14.03 11.49
N GLU A 143 1.14 -13.02 11.01
CA GLU A 143 -0.17 -13.21 10.40
C GLU A 143 -0.10 -14.01 9.10
N TRP A 144 0.95 -13.82 8.31
CA TRP A 144 1.22 -14.64 7.13
C TRP A 144 1.50 -16.08 7.55
N ALA A 145 2.44 -16.31 8.47
CA ALA A 145 2.76 -17.65 8.97
C ALA A 145 1.52 -18.39 9.49
N ASN A 146 0.65 -17.72 10.26
CA ASN A 146 -0.59 -18.31 10.76
C ASN A 146 -1.56 -18.73 9.63
N ARG A 147 -1.51 -18.07 8.48
CA ARG A 147 -2.40 -18.30 7.33
C ARG A 147 -1.78 -19.19 6.25
N ALA A 148 -0.58 -19.71 6.46
CA ALA A 148 0.17 -20.52 5.49
C ALA A 148 -0.44 -21.91 5.21
N ALA A 149 -1.38 -22.38 6.03
CA ALA A 149 -1.86 -23.75 5.96
C ALA A 149 -2.55 -24.06 4.62
N LEU A 150 -2.11 -25.13 3.95
CA LEU A 150 -2.68 -25.63 2.71
C LEU A 150 -3.67 -26.77 2.98
N PRO A 151 -4.84 -26.79 2.31
CA PRO A 151 -5.75 -27.93 2.38
C PRO A 151 -5.12 -29.18 1.74
N SER A 152 -5.42 -30.35 2.29
CA SER A 152 -4.88 -31.63 1.79
C SER A 152 -5.17 -31.86 0.30
N HIS A 153 -6.36 -31.50 -0.17
CA HIS A 153 -6.74 -31.68 -1.58
C HIS A 153 -5.86 -30.89 -2.56
N VAL A 154 -5.34 -29.72 -2.15
CA VAL A 154 -4.45 -28.90 -2.99
C VAL A 154 -3.06 -29.51 -3.05
N VAL A 155 -2.57 -30.01 -1.91
CA VAL A 155 -1.28 -30.72 -1.84
C VAL A 155 -1.30 -31.95 -2.72
N THR A 156 -2.34 -32.80 -2.58
CA THR A 156 -2.50 -33.98 -3.44
C THR A 156 -2.62 -33.62 -4.92
N MET A 157 -3.31 -32.53 -5.27
CA MET A 157 -3.37 -32.08 -6.67
C MET A 157 -2.00 -31.67 -7.21
N LEU A 158 -1.21 -30.92 -6.42
CA LEU A 158 0.14 -30.50 -6.79
C LEU A 158 1.09 -31.69 -6.96
N ASP A 159 1.05 -32.67 -6.06
CA ASP A 159 1.89 -33.86 -6.11
C ASP A 159 1.58 -34.76 -7.32
N ASN A 160 0.34 -34.70 -7.82
CA ASN A 160 -0.12 -35.49 -8.96
C ASN A 160 0.07 -34.78 -10.32
N PHE A 161 0.61 -33.55 -10.35
CA PHE A 161 0.88 -32.91 -11.64
C PHE A 161 2.02 -33.61 -12.38
N PRO A 162 1.89 -33.77 -13.71
CA PRO A 162 2.97 -34.36 -14.48
C PRO A 162 4.14 -33.36 -14.58
N THR A 163 5.37 -33.89 -14.60
CA THR A 163 6.60 -33.07 -14.61
C THR A 163 6.78 -32.25 -15.89
N ASN A 164 6.02 -32.55 -16.96
CA ASN A 164 6.01 -31.78 -18.20
C ASN A 164 5.08 -30.56 -18.17
N LEU A 165 4.25 -30.41 -17.13
CA LEU A 165 3.35 -29.27 -17.01
C LEU A 165 4.12 -28.03 -16.59
N HIS A 166 3.96 -26.94 -17.32
CA HIS A 166 4.64 -25.69 -17.04
C HIS A 166 4.34 -25.19 -15.61
N PRO A 167 5.35 -24.72 -14.84
CA PRO A 167 5.16 -24.33 -13.45
C PRO A 167 4.12 -23.22 -13.26
N MET A 168 3.98 -22.30 -14.21
CA MET A 168 2.91 -21.28 -14.16
C MET A 168 1.50 -21.87 -14.30
N SER A 169 1.34 -22.95 -15.08
CA SER A 169 0.05 -23.65 -15.20
C SER A 169 -0.28 -24.39 -13.90
N GLN A 170 0.72 -25.00 -13.26
CA GLN A 170 0.56 -25.63 -11.94
C GLN A 170 0.17 -24.59 -10.87
N LEU A 171 0.83 -23.43 -10.87
CA LEU A 171 0.52 -22.32 -9.97
C LEU A 171 -0.91 -21.80 -10.19
N SER A 172 -1.29 -21.52 -11.43
CA SER A 172 -2.64 -21.03 -11.77
C SER A 172 -3.74 -22.02 -11.36
N ALA A 173 -3.53 -23.32 -11.61
CA ALA A 173 -4.45 -24.36 -11.20
C ALA A 173 -4.55 -24.48 -9.66
N ALA A 174 -3.43 -24.44 -8.95
CA ALA A 174 -3.38 -24.48 -7.49
C ALA A 174 -4.07 -23.27 -6.85
N VAL A 175 -3.82 -22.05 -7.35
CA VAL A 175 -4.49 -20.83 -6.90
C VAL A 175 -6.01 -20.92 -7.13
N THR A 176 -6.42 -21.48 -8.27
CA THR A 176 -7.84 -21.68 -8.57
C THR A 176 -8.49 -22.70 -7.62
N ALA A 177 -7.79 -23.81 -7.30
CA ALA A 177 -8.28 -24.82 -6.36
C ALA A 177 -8.42 -24.28 -4.92
N LEU A 178 -7.52 -23.39 -4.50
CA LEU A 178 -7.57 -22.73 -3.20
C LEU A 178 -8.81 -21.85 -2.98
N LYS A 179 -9.53 -21.49 -4.05
CA LYS A 179 -10.80 -20.77 -3.99
C LYS A 179 -11.88 -21.53 -3.20
N SER A 180 -11.83 -22.86 -3.18
CA SER A 180 -12.78 -23.70 -2.43
C SER A 180 -12.84 -23.33 -0.93
N GLU A 181 -11.70 -22.96 -0.34
CA GLU A 181 -11.61 -22.54 1.06
C GLU A 181 -12.12 -21.12 1.33
N GLN A 182 -12.25 -20.28 0.28
CA GLN A 182 -12.75 -18.91 0.44
C GLN A 182 -14.22 -18.89 0.89
N TYR A 183 -14.99 -19.93 0.54
CA TYR A 183 -16.38 -20.08 0.98
C TYR A 183 -16.49 -20.37 2.48
N ARG A 184 -15.51 -21.06 3.08
CA ARG A 184 -15.54 -21.44 4.50
C ARG A 184 -15.30 -20.26 5.47
N ILE A 185 -14.85 -19.11 4.95
CA ILE A 185 -14.69 -17.87 5.73
C ILE A 185 -16.00 -17.07 5.76
N LYS A 186 -16.93 -17.28 4.82
CA LYS A 186 -18.23 -16.58 4.77
C LYS A 186 -19.23 -17.04 5.85
N ASP A 187 -19.09 -18.25 6.38
CA ASP A 187 -20.05 -18.78 7.37
C ASP A 187 -19.84 -18.28 8.80
N ARG A 188 -18.93 -17.33 9.05
CA ARG A 188 -18.77 -16.75 10.39
C ARG A 188 -19.22 -15.30 10.55
N THR A 189 -19.60 -14.58 9.49
CA THR A 189 -20.23 -13.26 9.66
C THR A 189 -20.94 -12.82 8.38
N PHE A 190 -22.27 -12.88 8.43
CA PHE A 190 -23.24 -12.04 7.71
C PHE A 190 -23.61 -12.31 6.24
N GLY A 191 -24.93 -12.27 6.05
CA GLY A 191 -25.66 -12.53 4.82
C GLY A 191 -25.41 -11.51 3.72
N PHE A 192 -25.71 -11.95 2.50
CA PHE A 192 -25.25 -11.41 1.24
C PHE A 192 -26.01 -10.16 0.74
N ILE A 193 -26.53 -9.32 1.64
CA ILE A 193 -27.29 -8.12 1.27
C ILE A 193 -26.79 -6.97 2.14
N GLU A 194 -26.13 -5.99 1.52
CA GLU A 194 -25.55 -4.76 2.10
C GLU A 194 -24.33 -4.92 3.02
N LEU A 195 -23.18 -5.37 2.49
CA LEU A 195 -21.91 -5.08 3.15
C LEU A 195 -21.37 -3.71 2.72
N PRO A 196 -20.92 -2.85 3.66
CA PRO A 196 -20.20 -1.63 3.32
C PRO A 196 -18.93 -2.00 2.56
N ILE A 197 -18.61 -1.26 1.49
CA ILE A 197 -17.47 -1.52 0.58
C ILE A 197 -16.15 -1.74 1.33
N SER A 198 -16.00 -1.17 2.54
CA SER A 198 -14.87 -1.40 3.44
C SER A 198 -14.67 -2.87 3.84
N GLU A 199 -15.74 -3.62 4.11
CA GLU A 199 -15.64 -5.04 4.48
C GLU A 199 -15.32 -5.94 3.29
N PHE A 200 -15.81 -5.59 2.09
CA PHE A 200 -15.39 -6.28 0.87
C PHE A 200 -13.89 -6.07 0.59
N CYS A 201 -13.38 -4.85 0.78
CA CYS A 201 -11.95 -4.57 0.67
C CYS A 201 -11.14 -5.36 1.72
N LEU A 202 -11.62 -5.45 2.96
CA LEU A 202 -10.97 -6.22 4.04
C LEU A 202 -11.03 -7.74 3.81
N GLY A 203 -12.12 -8.26 3.24
CA GLY A 203 -12.25 -9.67 2.85
C GLY A 203 -11.40 -10.04 1.63
N GLY A 204 -11.29 -9.12 0.66
CA GLY A 204 -10.36 -9.24 -0.47
C GLY A 204 -8.91 -9.27 0.00
N LEU A 205 -8.55 -8.41 0.96
CA LEU A 205 -7.25 -8.44 1.63
C LEU A 205 -6.98 -9.80 2.26
N GLN A 206 -7.93 -10.40 2.99
CA GLN A 206 -7.75 -11.75 3.57
C GLN A 206 -7.48 -12.85 2.53
N GLY A 207 -8.13 -12.78 1.36
CA GLY A 207 -7.83 -13.68 0.24
C GLY A 207 -6.43 -13.45 -0.32
N ASN A 208 -6.07 -12.19 -0.54
CA ASN A 208 -4.76 -11.79 -1.08
C ASN A 208 -3.61 -12.16 -0.13
N PHE A 209 -3.78 -11.98 1.18
CA PHE A 209 -2.78 -12.35 2.20
C PHE A 209 -2.37 -13.83 2.12
N ARG A 210 -3.34 -14.73 1.90
CA ARG A 210 -3.07 -16.16 1.82
C ARG A 210 -2.33 -16.53 0.53
N VAL A 211 -2.71 -15.93 -0.60
CA VAL A 211 -2.05 -16.17 -1.89
C VAL A 211 -0.62 -15.64 -1.88
N ILE A 212 -0.40 -14.44 -1.33
CA ILE A 212 0.94 -13.83 -1.21
C ILE A 212 1.87 -14.73 -0.39
N ASN A 213 1.41 -15.23 0.76
CA ASN A 213 2.25 -16.08 1.59
C ASN A 213 2.62 -17.41 0.89
N LEU A 214 1.70 -18.00 0.13
CA LEU A 214 1.99 -19.23 -0.62
C LEU A 214 3.01 -19.02 -1.74
N GLU A 215 3.03 -17.84 -2.36
CA GLU A 215 4.03 -17.47 -3.35
C GLU A 215 5.42 -17.28 -2.71
N ILE A 216 5.47 -16.62 -1.54
CA ILE A 216 6.71 -16.42 -0.78
C ILE A 216 7.31 -17.76 -0.33
N GLN A 217 6.50 -18.69 0.17
CA GLN A 217 6.97 -20.02 0.59
C GLN A 217 7.56 -20.84 -0.57
N LYS A 218 7.08 -20.66 -1.81
CA LYS A 218 7.65 -21.33 -2.99
C LYS A 218 8.94 -20.67 -3.50
N SER A 219 9.16 -19.39 -3.21
CA SER A 219 10.39 -18.68 -3.60
C SER A 219 11.64 -19.06 -2.77
N HIS A 220 11.47 -19.78 -1.65
CA HIS A 220 12.55 -20.04 -0.68
C HIS A 220 13.27 -21.41 -0.82
N PRO A 221 13.14 -22.10 -1.95
CA PRO A 221 14.31 -22.82 -2.45
C PRO A 221 14.35 -22.76 -3.98
N CYS A 222 14.82 -21.65 -4.57
CA CYS A 222 15.64 -21.67 -5.80
C CYS A 222 15.82 -20.25 -6.36
N THR A 223 17.10 -19.88 -6.52
CA THR A 223 17.63 -18.85 -7.44
C THR A 223 17.24 -17.39 -7.20
N LEU A 224 18.20 -16.68 -6.61
CA LEU A 224 18.67 -15.37 -7.07
C LEU A 224 18.43 -15.20 -8.58
N TYR A 225 17.47 -14.36 -8.94
CA TYR A 225 17.56 -13.56 -10.15
C TYR A 225 17.34 -12.10 -9.76
N THR A 226 18.45 -11.38 -9.88
CA THR A 226 18.57 -9.94 -10.01
C THR A 226 17.40 -9.31 -10.77
N TRP A 227 16.73 -8.36 -10.13
CA TRP A 227 16.13 -7.20 -10.79
C TRP A 227 16.96 -5.98 -10.41
#